data_AF-A0A940J0E8-F1
#
_entry.id   AF-A0A940J0E8-F1
#
_cell.length_a   1.000
_cell.length_b   1.000
_cell.length_c   1.000
_cell.angle_alpha   90.00
_cell.angle_beta   90.00
_cell.angle_gamma   90.00
#
_symmetry.space_group_name_H-M   'P 1'
#
loop_
_entity.id
_entity.type
_entity.pdbx_description
1 polymer ?
#
loop_
_entity_poly.entity_id
_entity_poly.type
_entity_poly.pdbx_seq_one_letter_code
_entity_poly.pdbx_strand_id
1 'polypeptide(L)'
;MGPYVGGAAARAARGRRRAHPRPLRRGLRAAHRGEVLSVDFDVPAEVAFAFLTDPRNRPRWQSSLRRVERISPPTPGVGQHWVDVTVPGFRPAMETTVLTPPVQWTERGRWRSVRAELTLLFALRPGGCRVTAQARVTGWGPVGPLLTRLAPYAVSSDLRRAARLLSRNVTGQ
;
A
#
# COMPACT_ATOMS: atom_id res chain seq x y z
N MET A 1 -44.42 11.42 -52.93
CA MET A 1 -44.15 9.97 -52.86
C MET A 1 -43.03 9.72 -51.86
N GLY A 2 -43.38 9.40 -50.62
CA GLY A 2 -42.64 8.42 -49.82
C GLY A 2 -43.67 7.37 -49.38
N PRO A 3 -43.38 6.48 -48.42
CA PRO A 3 -42.12 5.89 -47.97
C PRO A 3 -42.21 4.34 -48.16
N TYR A 4 -41.40 3.53 -47.42
CA TYR A 4 -41.55 2.08 -47.08
C TYR A 4 -40.21 1.32 -47.24
N VAL A 5 -39.74 0.42 -46.36
CA VAL A 5 -40.03 0.01 -44.96
C VAL A 5 -38.73 -0.67 -44.49
N GLY A 6 -38.31 -0.51 -43.23
CA GLY A 6 -38.47 -1.55 -42.20
C GLY A 6 -37.12 -1.75 -41.49
N GLY A 7 -36.98 -2.08 -40.21
CA GLY A 7 -37.88 -2.46 -39.13
C GLY A 7 -37.00 -2.72 -37.90
N ALA A 8 -37.57 -2.54 -36.71
CA ALA A 8 -36.90 -2.46 -35.41
C ALA A 8 -36.25 -3.75 -34.88
N ALA A 9 -35.33 -3.61 -33.91
CA ALA A 9 -35.51 -4.05 -32.51
C ALA A 9 -34.20 -4.52 -31.84
N ALA A 10 -34.17 -4.29 -30.52
CA ALA A 10 -33.05 -4.33 -29.60
C ALA A 10 -32.36 -5.69 -29.41
N ARG A 11 -31.08 -5.67 -28.99
CA ARG A 11 -30.54 -6.64 -28.02
C ARG A 11 -29.22 -6.22 -27.33
N ALA A 12 -29.35 -6.05 -26.02
CA ALA A 12 -28.49 -6.55 -24.95
C ALA A 12 -26.95 -6.43 -25.04
N ALA A 13 -26.43 -5.59 -24.14
CA ALA A 13 -25.37 -5.87 -23.18
C ALA A 13 -24.36 -7.00 -23.48
N ARG A 14 -23.07 -6.67 -23.39
CA ARG A 14 -22.15 -7.15 -22.34
C ARG A 14 -20.70 -6.76 -22.63
N GLY A 15 -19.95 -6.46 -21.56
CA GLY A 15 -18.51 -6.69 -21.56
C GLY A 15 -17.62 -5.45 -21.50
N ARG A 16 -17.88 -4.50 -20.60
CA ARG A 16 -16.78 -3.69 -20.05
C ARG A 16 -15.87 -4.66 -19.30
N ARG A 17 -14.78 -5.09 -19.96
CA ARG A 17 -13.69 -5.85 -19.35
C ARG A 17 -13.06 -4.96 -18.27
N ARG A 18 -13.62 -5.01 -17.06
CA ARG A 18 -12.90 -4.58 -15.86
C ARG A 18 -11.68 -5.47 -15.77
N ALA A 19 -10.50 -4.87 -15.89
CA ALA A 19 -9.25 -5.54 -15.60
C ALA A 19 -9.35 -6.07 -14.17
N HIS A 20 -9.52 -7.39 -14.03
CA HIS A 20 -9.45 -8.05 -12.73
C HIS A 20 -8.04 -7.81 -12.17
N PRO A 21 -7.90 -7.28 -10.95
CA PRO A 21 -6.63 -7.33 -10.25
C PRO A 21 -6.38 -8.81 -9.94
N ARG A 22 -5.59 -9.46 -10.80
CA ARG A 22 -5.18 -10.85 -10.60
C ARG A 22 -4.42 -10.92 -9.26
N PRO A 23 -4.75 -11.86 -8.37
CA PRO A 23 -3.95 -12.08 -7.18
C PRO A 23 -2.55 -12.48 -7.62
N LEU A 24 -1.58 -11.61 -7.33
CA LEU A 24 -0.18 -11.87 -7.62
C LEU A 24 0.23 -13.11 -6.83
N ARG A 25 0.68 -14.14 -7.55
CA ARG A 25 1.24 -15.36 -6.96
C ARG A 25 2.45 -14.98 -6.11
N ARG A 26 2.55 -15.58 -4.93
CA ARG A 26 3.69 -15.44 -4.01
C ARG A 26 4.98 -15.70 -4.81
N GLY A 27 5.90 -14.72 -4.83
CA GLY A 27 7.21 -14.85 -5.50
C GLY A 27 7.39 -14.09 -6.84
N LEU A 28 6.46 -13.22 -7.24
CA LEU A 28 6.70 -12.33 -8.39
C LEU A 28 7.76 -11.28 -8.06
N ARG A 29 8.83 -11.21 -8.86
CA ARG A 29 9.77 -10.09 -8.86
C ARG A 29 9.08 -8.93 -9.59
N ALA A 30 8.99 -7.76 -8.96
CA ALA A 30 8.53 -6.55 -9.65
C ALA A 30 9.42 -6.29 -10.89
N ALA A 31 8.91 -5.58 -11.89
CA ALA A 31 9.63 -5.23 -13.12
C ALA A 31 11.01 -4.56 -12.86
N HIS A 32 11.26 -4.11 -11.63
CA HIS A 32 12.54 -3.61 -11.14
C HIS A 32 13.02 -4.33 -9.86
N ARG A 33 13.47 -5.60 -9.97
CA ARG A 33 14.30 -6.36 -8.98
C ARG A 33 13.90 -6.30 -7.47
N GLY A 34 12.69 -5.88 -7.11
CA GLY A 34 12.19 -5.91 -5.74
C GLY A 34 11.38 -7.18 -5.45
N GLU A 35 11.55 -7.74 -4.26
CA GLU A 35 10.75 -8.88 -3.80
C GLU A 35 9.35 -8.39 -3.37
N VAL A 36 8.30 -8.97 -3.95
CA VAL A 36 6.90 -8.63 -3.66
C VAL A 36 6.39 -9.55 -2.56
N LEU A 37 5.90 -8.98 -1.46
CA LEU A 37 5.35 -9.73 -0.32
C LEU A 37 3.91 -9.33 -0.06
N SER A 38 3.05 -10.32 0.20
CA SER A 38 1.63 -10.10 0.47
C SER A 38 1.22 -10.63 1.84
N VAL A 39 0.34 -9.89 2.50
CA VAL A 39 -0.27 -10.23 3.79
C VAL A 39 -1.79 -10.11 3.67
N ASP A 40 -2.49 -11.02 4.31
CA ASP A 40 -3.93 -11.11 4.30
C ASP A 40 -4.50 -10.41 5.54
N PHE A 41 -5.55 -9.63 5.36
CA PHE A 41 -6.23 -8.88 6.41
C PHE A 41 -7.70 -9.29 6.42
N ASP A 42 -8.24 -9.65 7.58
CA ASP A 42 -9.63 -10.10 7.74
C ASP A 42 -10.60 -8.91 7.92
N VAL A 43 -10.30 -7.79 7.27
CA VAL A 43 -11.12 -6.57 7.27
C VAL A 43 -11.29 -6.05 5.83
N PRO A 44 -12.33 -5.25 5.55
CA PRO A 44 -12.49 -4.60 4.26
C PRO A 44 -11.25 -3.77 3.86
N ALA A 45 -11.01 -3.66 2.55
CA ALA A 45 -9.84 -2.95 2.03
C ALA A 45 -9.82 -1.48 2.46
N GLU A 46 -10.99 -0.85 2.58
CA GLU A 46 -11.18 0.53 3.03
C GLU A 46 -10.67 0.75 4.46
N VAL A 47 -10.94 -0.22 5.35
CA VAL A 47 -10.50 -0.18 6.75
C VAL A 47 -8.99 -0.36 6.83
N ALA A 48 -8.45 -1.38 6.14
CA ALA A 48 -7.01 -1.61 6.08
C ALA A 48 -6.27 -0.41 5.47
N PHE A 49 -6.81 0.16 4.39
CA PHE A 49 -6.27 1.32 3.71
C PHE A 49 -6.21 2.52 4.65
N ALA A 50 -7.34 2.96 5.19
CA ALA A 50 -7.41 4.12 6.07
C ALA A 50 -6.46 3.97 7.28
N PHE A 51 -6.37 2.77 7.86
CA PHE A 51 -5.46 2.50 8.96
C PHE A 51 -3.98 2.60 8.55
N LEU A 52 -3.59 1.96 7.44
CA LEU A 52 -2.19 1.90 7.01
C LEU A 52 -1.67 3.23 6.45
N THR A 53 -2.53 4.01 5.78
CA THR A 53 -2.13 5.26 5.14
C THR A 53 -2.12 6.47 6.08
N ASP A 54 -2.74 6.39 7.26
CA ASP A 54 -2.66 7.47 8.25
C ASP A 54 -1.31 7.39 8.99
N PRO A 55 -0.41 8.39 8.85
CA PRO A 55 0.89 8.38 9.53
C PRO A 55 0.77 8.31 11.05
N ARG A 56 -0.36 8.69 11.65
CA ARG A 56 -0.59 8.58 13.10
C ARG A 56 -0.63 7.14 13.59
N ASN A 57 -1.06 6.22 12.74
CA ASN A 57 -1.15 4.79 13.08
C ASN A 57 0.16 4.04 12.90
N ARG A 58 1.14 4.58 12.16
CA ARG A 58 2.44 3.95 11.86
C ARG A 58 3.13 3.31 13.07
N PRO A 59 3.34 4.01 14.21
CA PRO A 59 4.06 3.44 15.35
C PRO A 59 3.37 2.20 15.96
N ARG A 60 2.07 2.02 15.69
CA ARG A 60 1.31 0.87 16.19
C ARG A 60 1.68 -0.42 15.46
N TRP A 61 1.99 -0.33 14.16
CA TRP A 61 2.21 -1.51 13.31
C TRP A 61 3.63 -1.65 12.79
N GLN A 62 4.37 -0.55 12.62
CA GLN A 62 5.76 -0.57 12.18
C GLN A 62 6.70 -0.65 13.38
N SER A 63 7.34 -1.81 13.55
CA SER A 63 8.13 -2.16 14.74
C SER A 63 9.32 -1.25 15.02
N SER A 64 9.95 -0.69 13.98
CA SER A 64 11.10 0.20 14.11
C SER A 64 10.73 1.64 14.44
N LEU A 65 9.44 2.03 14.39
CA LEU A 65 9.02 3.41 14.63
C LEU A 65 8.67 3.65 16.09
N ARG A 66 9.32 4.67 16.66
CA ARG A 66 8.99 5.20 17.98
C ARG A 66 7.78 6.12 17.92
N ARG A 67 7.75 7.05 16.95
CA ARG A 67 6.66 8.00 16.73
C ARG A 67 6.74 8.62 15.33
N VAL A 68 5.71 9.38 14.97
CA VAL A 68 5.68 10.25 13.79
C VAL A 68 5.52 11.70 14.25
N GLU A 69 6.21 12.62 13.57
CA GLU A 69 6.16 14.05 13.85
C GLU A 69 5.83 14.86 12.58
N ARG A 70 5.42 16.12 12.76
CA ARG A 70 5.29 17.12 11.67
C ARG A 70 4.40 16.68 10.50
N ILE A 71 3.29 16.00 10.79
CA ILE A 71 2.31 15.59 9.77
C ILE A 71 1.67 16.84 9.18
N SER A 72 1.77 17.03 7.87
CA SER A 72 1.13 18.14 7.17
C SER A 72 0.86 17.82 5.68
N PRO A 73 -0.33 18.13 5.13
CA PRO A 73 -1.53 18.52 5.87
C PRO A 73 -2.02 17.40 6.82
N PRO A 74 -2.89 17.72 7.81
CA PRO A 74 -3.37 16.74 8.77
C PRO A 74 -4.22 15.62 8.14
N THR A 75 -4.87 15.90 7.01
CA THR A 75 -5.68 14.94 6.25
C THR A 75 -4.78 14.15 5.30
N PRO A 76 -4.92 12.80 5.23
CA PRO A 76 -4.20 11.98 4.25
C PRO A 76 -4.48 12.43 2.81
N GLY A 77 -3.42 12.60 2.03
CA GLY A 77 -3.48 13.09 0.66
C GLY A 77 -2.13 12.99 -0.05
N VAL A 78 -2.13 13.08 -1.39
CA VAL A 78 -0.90 13.25 -2.16
C VAL A 78 -0.23 14.57 -1.74
N GLY A 79 1.09 14.55 -1.54
CA GLY A 79 1.86 15.67 -1.02
C GLY A 79 1.87 15.79 0.51
N GLN A 80 1.15 14.92 1.23
CA GLN A 80 1.27 14.83 2.68
C GLN A 80 2.69 14.41 3.07
N HIS A 81 3.29 15.13 4.00
CA HIS A 81 4.62 14.88 4.52
C HIS A 81 4.60 14.70 6.04
N TRP A 82 5.58 13.96 6.53
CA TRP A 82 5.82 13.77 7.96
C TRP A 82 7.27 13.37 8.19
N VAL A 83 7.67 13.30 9.45
CA VAL A 83 8.98 12.80 9.87
C VAL A 83 8.76 11.55 10.71
N ASP A 84 9.27 10.43 10.23
CA ASP A 84 9.36 9.21 11.02
C ASP A 84 10.47 9.38 12.06
N VAL A 85 10.26 8.87 13.27
CA VAL A 85 11.29 8.77 14.31
C VAL A 85 11.48 7.30 14.63
N THR A 86 12.53 6.71 14.09
CA THR A 86 12.84 5.29 14.30
C THR A 86 13.58 5.05 15.62
N VAL A 87 13.65 3.81 16.08
CA VAL A 87 14.65 3.33 17.03
C VAL A 87 15.79 2.73 16.18
N PRO A 88 17.04 3.25 16.20
CA PRO A 88 17.72 4.02 17.27
C PRO A 88 17.71 5.56 17.14
N GLY A 89 16.94 6.16 16.24
CA GLY A 89 16.78 7.62 16.16
C GLY A 89 16.89 8.24 14.77
N PHE A 90 16.87 7.45 13.69
CA PHE A 90 16.84 8.01 12.35
C PHE A 90 15.54 8.78 12.11
N ARG A 91 15.66 9.86 11.34
CA ARG A 91 14.60 10.84 11.11
C ARG A 91 14.34 11.06 9.61
N PRO A 92 13.82 10.07 8.86
CA PRO A 92 13.55 10.27 7.44
C PRO A 92 12.38 11.24 7.25
N ALA A 93 12.55 12.14 6.29
CA ALA A 93 11.49 12.98 5.76
C ALA A 93 10.66 12.14 4.78
N MET A 94 9.38 12.00 5.07
CA MET A 94 8.45 11.14 4.36
C MET A 94 7.45 11.97 3.57
N GLU A 95 6.92 11.39 2.50
CA GLU A 95 5.96 12.03 1.60
C GLU A 95 5.05 10.96 0.96
N THR A 96 3.75 11.19 0.94
CA THR A 96 2.80 10.41 0.13
C THR A 96 2.86 10.90 -1.31
N THR A 97 3.22 10.02 -2.24
CA THR A 97 3.34 10.33 -3.68
C THR A 97 2.16 9.80 -4.49
N VAL A 98 1.51 8.73 -4.03
CA VAL A 98 0.29 8.18 -4.63
C VAL A 98 -0.71 7.85 -3.53
N LEU A 99 -1.97 8.23 -3.71
CA LEU A 99 -3.07 7.86 -2.83
C LEU A 99 -4.33 7.66 -3.66
N THR A 100 -4.69 6.39 -3.90
CA THR A 100 -5.89 5.99 -4.65
C THR A 100 -6.69 5.04 -3.77
N PRO A 101 -7.58 5.53 -2.90
CA PRO A 101 -8.36 4.68 -2.01
C PRO A 101 -9.35 3.79 -2.76
N PRO A 102 -9.59 2.54 -2.30
CA PRO A 102 -8.80 1.77 -1.34
C PRO A 102 -7.73 0.91 -2.03
N VAL A 103 -7.25 1.28 -3.23
CA VAL A 103 -6.50 0.43 -4.18
C VAL A 103 -4.98 0.51 -4.00
N GLN A 104 -4.43 1.72 -3.86
CA GLN A 104 -2.99 1.93 -3.89
C GLN A 104 -2.59 3.12 -3.01
N TRP A 105 -1.47 2.94 -2.30
CA TRP A 105 -0.76 4.03 -1.65
C TRP A 105 0.74 3.85 -1.87
N THR A 106 1.42 4.95 -2.19
CA THR A 106 2.87 4.99 -2.36
C THR A 106 3.43 6.13 -1.54
N GLU A 107 4.54 5.85 -0.85
CA GLU A 107 5.30 6.82 -0.11
C GLU A 107 6.77 6.84 -0.52
N ARG A 108 7.40 7.99 -0.26
CA ARG A 108 8.83 8.19 -0.43
C ARG A 108 9.44 8.73 0.86
N GLY A 109 10.46 8.05 1.35
CA GLY A 109 11.29 8.46 2.48
C GLY A 109 12.67 8.94 2.03
N ARG A 110 13.18 10.00 2.65
CA ARG A 110 14.52 10.55 2.39
C ARG A 110 15.26 10.82 3.70
N TRP A 111 16.49 10.34 3.81
CA TRP A 111 17.36 10.62 4.94
C TRP A 111 18.84 10.58 4.53
N ARG A 112 19.56 11.69 4.67
CA ARG A 112 20.95 11.82 4.16
C ARG A 112 21.02 11.38 2.68
N SER A 113 21.92 10.46 2.34
CA SER A 113 22.06 9.88 0.99
C SER A 113 21.06 8.75 0.68
N VAL A 114 20.15 8.44 1.61
CA VAL A 114 19.22 7.31 1.52
C VAL A 114 17.88 7.77 0.97
N ARG A 115 17.33 7.02 0.02
CA ARG A 115 15.97 7.16 -0.47
C ARG A 115 15.27 5.82 -0.42
N ALA A 116 14.11 5.78 0.21
CA ALA A 116 13.25 4.62 0.27
C ALA A 116 11.91 4.94 -0.41
N GLU A 117 11.31 3.95 -1.04
CA GLU A 117 9.98 4.01 -1.61
C GLU A 117 9.24 2.74 -1.20
N LEU A 118 8.00 2.90 -0.75
CA LEU A 118 7.12 1.79 -0.41
C LEU A 118 5.79 2.00 -1.14
N THR A 119 5.38 1.00 -1.90
CA THR A 119 4.04 0.92 -2.47
C THR A 119 3.28 -0.21 -1.81
N LEU A 120 2.07 0.10 -1.33
CA LEU A 120 1.09 -0.86 -0.87
C LEU A 120 -0.05 -0.95 -1.90
N LEU A 121 -0.33 -2.16 -2.36
CA LEU A 121 -1.44 -2.49 -3.24
C LEU A 121 -2.46 -3.32 -2.47
N PHE A 122 -3.73 -2.96 -2.61
CA PHE A 122 -4.83 -3.57 -1.88
C PHE A 122 -5.74 -4.26 -2.89
N ALA A 123 -5.99 -5.55 -2.66
CA ALA A 123 -6.87 -6.36 -3.48
C ALA A 123 -7.98 -6.98 -2.63
N LEU A 124 -9.21 -6.95 -3.14
CA LEU A 124 -10.34 -7.63 -2.52
C LEU A 124 -10.10 -9.15 -2.44
N ARG A 125 -10.60 -9.76 -1.37
CA ARG A 125 -10.53 -11.20 -1.13
C ARG A 125 -11.78 -11.64 -0.36
N PRO A 126 -12.33 -12.86 -0.54
CA PRO A 126 -13.43 -13.33 0.30
C PRO A 126 -13.09 -13.23 1.80
N GLY A 127 -13.91 -12.51 2.57
CA GLY A 127 -13.69 -12.29 4.00
C GLY A 127 -12.70 -11.17 4.36
N GLY A 128 -12.19 -10.39 3.40
CA GLY A 128 -11.32 -9.24 3.71
C GLY A 128 -10.54 -8.71 2.52
N CYS A 129 -9.24 -8.47 2.72
CA CYS A 129 -8.37 -7.96 1.68
C CYS A 129 -6.97 -8.59 1.72
N ARG A 130 -6.22 -8.43 0.62
CA ARG A 130 -4.81 -8.76 0.51
C ARG A 130 -4.03 -7.49 0.26
N VAL A 131 -3.07 -7.20 1.14
CA VAL A 131 -2.15 -6.08 1.02
C VAL A 131 -0.82 -6.60 0.49
N THR A 132 -0.34 -6.02 -0.59
CA THR A 132 0.92 -6.38 -1.24
C THR A 132 1.90 -5.22 -1.15
N ALA A 133 3.05 -5.46 -0.55
CA ALA A 133 4.12 -4.48 -0.40
C ALA A 133 5.18 -4.63 -1.48
N GLN A 134 5.61 -3.48 -2.00
CA GLN A 134 6.74 -3.34 -2.90
C GLN A 134 7.65 -2.26 -2.31
N ALA A 135 8.83 -2.68 -1.84
CA ALA A 135 9.79 -1.78 -1.21
C ALA A 135 11.03 -1.63 -2.09
N ARG A 136 11.54 -0.40 -2.17
CA ARG A 136 12.80 -0.08 -2.83
C ARG A 136 13.61 0.84 -1.93
N VAL A 137 14.87 0.50 -1.72
CA VAL A 137 15.82 1.35 -1.01
C VAL A 137 17.02 1.59 -1.91
N THR A 138 17.48 2.83 -1.94
CA THR A 138 18.67 3.29 -2.65
C THR A 138 19.51 4.18 -1.72
N GLY A 139 20.82 4.21 -1.93
CA GLY A 139 21.78 4.82 -1.00
C GLY A 139 22.35 3.82 0.00
N TRP A 140 23.26 4.29 0.88
CA TRP A 140 24.08 3.53 1.86
C TRP A 140 25.46 3.03 1.40
N GLY A 141 25.96 3.42 0.24
CA GLY A 141 27.28 2.93 -0.22
C GLY A 141 27.27 1.39 -0.36
N PRO A 142 28.35 0.68 0.01
CA PRO A 142 28.50 -0.76 -0.28
C PRO A 142 27.45 -1.66 0.43
N VAL A 143 26.81 -1.20 1.50
CA VAL A 143 25.80 -2.00 2.25
C VAL A 143 24.37 -1.83 1.73
N GLY A 144 24.11 -0.86 0.84
CA GLY A 144 22.79 -0.59 0.26
C GLY A 144 22.10 -1.82 -0.33
N PRO A 145 22.76 -2.65 -1.15
CA PRO A 145 22.15 -3.84 -1.74
C PRO A 145 21.63 -4.86 -0.71
N LEU A 146 22.31 -5.03 0.43
CA LEU A 146 21.90 -5.95 1.49
C LEU A 146 20.63 -5.46 2.19
N LEU A 147 20.58 -4.17 2.53
CA LEU A 147 19.40 -3.55 3.17
C LEU A 147 18.18 -3.59 2.23
N THR A 148 18.38 -3.35 0.94
CA THR A 148 17.30 -3.45 -0.06
C THR A 148 16.73 -4.86 -0.15
N ARG A 149 17.54 -5.91 0.05
CA ARG A 149 17.05 -7.30 0.09
C ARG A 149 16.26 -7.63 1.36
N LEU A 150 16.59 -6.99 2.49
CA LEU A 150 15.94 -7.27 3.78
C LEU A 150 14.69 -6.41 4.01
N ALA A 151 14.60 -5.23 3.38
CA ALA A 151 13.49 -4.30 3.54
C ALA A 151 12.09 -4.93 3.33
N PRO A 152 11.85 -5.77 2.30
CA PRO A 152 10.56 -6.44 2.12
C PRO A 152 10.16 -7.28 3.35
N TYR A 153 11.10 -8.04 3.92
CA TYR A 153 10.82 -8.93 5.06
C TYR A 153 10.38 -8.16 6.30
N ALA A 154 11.07 -7.05 6.61
CA ALA A 154 10.69 -6.15 7.70
C ALA A 154 9.26 -5.62 7.49
N VAL A 155 8.97 -5.11 6.28
CA VAL A 155 7.63 -4.61 5.92
C VAL A 155 6.57 -5.71 6.06
N SER A 156 6.87 -6.95 5.66
CA SER A 156 5.91 -8.06 5.80
C SER A 156 5.59 -8.38 7.26
N SER A 157 6.58 -8.31 8.16
CA SER A 157 6.38 -8.52 9.60
C SER A 157 5.49 -7.43 10.19
N ASP A 158 5.77 -6.17 9.82
CA ASP A 158 5.00 -5.01 10.24
C ASP A 158 3.56 -5.06 9.71
N LEU A 159 3.35 -5.49 8.47
CA LEU A 159 2.00 -5.70 7.90
C LEU A 159 1.24 -6.83 8.61
N ARG A 160 1.90 -7.94 8.97
CA ARG A 160 1.26 -9.00 9.78
C ARG A 160 0.86 -8.47 11.15
N ARG A 161 1.65 -7.57 11.73
CA ARG A 161 1.29 -6.90 12.99
C ARG A 161 0.06 -6.00 12.80
N ALA A 162 0.00 -5.20 11.72
CA ALA A 162 -1.17 -4.41 11.38
C ALA A 162 -2.43 -5.28 11.25
N ALA A 163 -2.35 -6.40 10.51
CA ALA A 163 -3.45 -7.32 10.33
C ALA A 163 -3.99 -7.84 11.68
N ARG A 164 -3.09 -8.28 12.58
CA ARG A 164 -3.48 -8.72 13.93
C ARG A 164 -4.16 -7.62 14.76
N LEU A 165 -3.69 -6.37 14.66
CA LEU A 165 -4.29 -5.25 15.37
C LEU A 165 -5.72 -4.97 14.89
N LEU A 166 -5.94 -5.04 13.58
CA LEU A 166 -7.25 -4.80 12.99
C LEU A 166 -8.23 -5.94 13.28
N SER A 167 -7.80 -7.21 13.20
CA SER A 167 -8.66 -8.35 13.52
C SER A 167 -9.14 -8.31 14.99
N ARG A 168 -8.27 -7.93 15.93
CA ARG A 168 -8.64 -7.83 17.36
C ARG A 168 -9.71 -6.77 17.64
N ASN A 169 -9.71 -5.68 16.88
CA ASN A 169 -10.70 -4.61 17.06
C ASN A 169 -12.08 -4.97 16.48
N VAL A 170 -12.15 -5.95 15.57
CA VAL A 170 -13.42 -6.44 15.01
C VAL A 170 -14.08 -7.46 15.94
N THR A 171 -13.31 -8.27 16.68
CA THR A 171 -13.85 -9.26 17.62
C THR A 171 -14.34 -8.66 18.94
N GLY A 172 -14.02 -7.39 19.22
CA GLY A 172 -14.40 -6.67 20.44
C GLY A 172 -15.62 -5.76 20.30
N GLN A 173 -16.35 -5.82 19.17
CA GLN A 173 -17.66 -5.17 18.98
C GLN A 173 -18.78 -6.19 19.05
#